data_AF-A0A1E4SQ03-F1
#
_entry.id   AF-A0A1E4SQ03-F1
#
_cell.length_a   1.000
_cell.length_b   1.000
_cell.length_c   1.000
_cell.angle_alpha   90.00
_cell.angle_beta   90.00
_cell.angle_gamma   90.00
#
_symmetry.space_group_name_H-M   'P 1'
#
loop_
_entity.id
_entity.type
_entity.pdbx_description
1 polymer ?
#
loop_
_entity_poly.entity_id
_entity_poly.type
_entity_poly.pdbx_seq_one_letter_code
_entity_poly.pdbx_strand_id
1 'polypeptide(L)'
;MSMKPRPTPPFINRLIVGTIATIAGIYVIKDAGKDFEWIKFEPHSPDEIERRRKEGVGMKMKTLETRTLDYTPEAKERLKKLVEENQKDD
;
A
#
# COMPACT_ATOMS: atom_id res chain seq x y z
N MET A 1 -19.05 -36.32 23.24
CA MET A 1 -19.76 -35.03 23.35
C MET A 1 -19.87 -34.42 21.96
N SER A 2 -21.09 -34.32 21.41
CA SER A 2 -21.33 -33.67 20.10
C SER A 2 -21.38 -32.15 20.32
N MET A 3 -20.39 -31.41 19.81
CA MET A 3 -20.43 -29.95 19.83
C MET A 3 -21.38 -29.48 18.73
N LYS A 4 -22.59 -29.06 19.14
CA LYS A 4 -23.54 -28.42 18.24
C LYS A 4 -22.95 -27.07 17.79
N PRO A 5 -22.83 -26.79 16.48
CA PRO A 5 -22.25 -25.53 16.02
C PRO A 5 -23.11 -24.36 16.49
N ARG A 6 -22.46 -23.28 16.93
CA ARG A 6 -23.15 -22.05 17.34
C ARG A 6 -23.98 -21.52 16.17
N PRO A 7 -25.21 -21.04 16.41
CA PRO A 7 -26.04 -20.50 15.35
C PRO A 7 -25.30 -19.34 14.67
N THR A 8 -25.16 -19.42 13.36
CA THR A 8 -24.56 -18.35 12.57
C THR A 8 -25.49 -17.14 12.57
N PRO A 9 -24.94 -15.92 12.70
CA PRO A 9 -25.75 -14.72 12.64
C PRO A 9 -26.50 -14.63 11.30
N PRO A 10 -27.71 -14.03 11.27
CA PRO A 10 -28.50 -13.85 10.06
C PRO A 10 -27.67 -13.21 8.94
N PHE A 11 -27.94 -13.59 7.70
CA PHE A 11 -27.20 -13.11 6.52
C PHE A 11 -27.15 -11.57 6.44
N ILE A 12 -28.24 -10.91 6.83
CA ILE A 12 -28.34 -9.43 6.86
C ILE A 12 -27.25 -8.81 7.73
N ASN A 13 -26.98 -9.38 8.91
CA ASN A 13 -25.95 -8.85 9.82
C ASN A 13 -24.56 -8.97 9.19
N ARG A 14 -24.29 -10.07 8.46
CA ARG A 14 -23.02 -10.26 7.76
C ARG A 14 -22.83 -9.27 6.62
N LEU A 15 -23.90 -8.96 5.89
CA LEU A 15 -23.88 -7.98 4.80
C LEU A 15 -23.60 -6.57 5.34
N ILE A 16 -24.26 -6.18 6.43
CA ILE A 16 -24.07 -4.88 7.08
C ILE A 16 -22.62 -4.74 7.58
N VAL A 17 -22.13 -5.71 8.35
CA VAL A 17 -20.75 -5.70 8.88
C VAL A 17 -19.72 -5.72 7.75
N GLY A 18 -19.94 -6.54 6.72
CA GLY A 18 -19.06 -6.60 5.55
C GLY A 18 -18.98 -5.26 4.81
N THR A 19 -20.12 -4.58 4.67
CA THR A 19 -20.17 -3.26 4.01
C THR A 19 -19.40 -2.21 4.82
N ILE A 20 -19.62 -2.18 6.14
CA ILE A 20 -18.89 -1.26 7.04
C ILE A 20 -17.39 -1.54 6.99
N ALA A 21 -16.98 -2.80 7.07
CA ALA A 21 -15.57 -3.19 7.01
C ALA A 21 -14.91 -2.80 5.68
N THR A 22 -15.63 -2.93 4.56
CA THR A 22 -15.12 -2.53 3.25
C THR A 22 -14.88 -1.02 3.17
N ILE A 23 -15.85 -0.22 3.64
CA ILE A 23 -15.73 1.25 3.66
C ILE A 23 -14.58 1.69 4.58
N ALA A 24 -14.48 1.08 5.78
CA ALA A 24 -13.39 1.34 6.71
C ALA A 24 -12.03 0.97 6.12
N GLY A 25 -11.94 -0.17 5.42
CA GLY A 25 -10.72 -0.59 4.72
C GLY A 25 -10.29 0.40 3.64
N ILE A 26 -11.23 0.88 2.81
CA ILE A 26 -10.96 1.90 1.79
C ILE A 26 -10.46 3.20 2.43
N TYR A 27 -11.07 3.61 3.54
CA TYR A 27 -10.64 4.82 4.26
C TYR A 27 -9.20 4.70 4.78
N VAL A 28 -8.86 3.58 5.43
CA VAL A 28 -7.51 3.33 5.95
C VAL A 28 -6.48 3.29 4.82
N ILE A 29 -6.80 2.62 3.70
CA ILE A 29 -5.91 2.57 2.53
C ILE A 29 -5.70 3.98 1.96
N LYS A 30 -6.77 4.78 1.87
CA LYS A 30 -6.68 6.16 1.37
C LYS A 30 -5.85 7.03 2.31
N ASP A 31 -5.96 6.83 3.62
CA ASP A 31 -5.20 7.62 4.59
C ASP A 31 -3.72 7.24 4.58
N ALA A 32 -3.41 5.94 4.64
CA ALA A 32 -2.03 5.44 4.51
C ALA A 32 -1.41 5.78 3.15
N GLY A 33 -2.21 5.77 2.08
CA GLY A 33 -1.77 6.04 0.71
C GLY A 33 -1.51 7.51 0.38
N LYS A 34 -1.92 8.48 1.22
CA LYS A 34 -1.63 9.91 1.03
C LYS A 34 -0.15 10.24 1.27
N ASP A 35 0.50 9.47 2.14
CA ASP A 35 1.86 9.77 2.57
C ASP A 35 2.92 9.27 1.58
N PHE A 36 2.53 8.49 0.59
CA PHE A 36 3.42 7.89 -0.40
C PHE A 36 3.30 8.58 -1.76
N GLU A 37 4.44 8.94 -2.35
CA GLU A 37 4.48 9.30 -3.76
C GLU A 37 4.30 8.02 -4.59
N TRP A 38 3.17 7.95 -5.28
CA TRP A 38 2.93 6.91 -6.28
C TRP A 38 3.89 7.15 -7.44
N ILE A 39 5.04 6.47 -7.43
CA ILE A 39 5.95 6.45 -8.57
C ILE A 39 5.16 5.84 -9.74
N LYS A 40 4.67 6.71 -10.63
CA LYS A 40 4.00 6.28 -11.85
C LYS A 40 5.03 5.49 -12.64
N PHE A 41 4.74 4.22 -12.87
CA PHE A 41 5.51 3.41 -13.80
C PHE A 41 5.37 4.05 -15.19
N GLU A 42 6.41 4.74 -15.65
CA GLU A 42 6.48 5.18 -17.03
C GLU A 42 6.80 3.96 -17.90
N PRO A 43 5.88 3.55 -18.80
CA PRO A 43 6.18 2.47 -19.71
C PRO A 43 7.36 2.85 -20.59
N HIS A 44 8.25 1.89 -20.83
CA HIS A 44 9.39 2.07 -21.73
C HIS A 44 8.91 2.54 -23.11
N SER A 45 9.66 3.45 -23.73
CA SER A 45 9.37 3.91 -25.09
C SER A 45 9.44 2.75 -26.09
N PRO A 46 8.69 2.80 -27.21
CA PRO A 46 8.68 1.72 -28.21
C PRO A 46 10.08 1.38 -28.74
N ASP A 47 10.93 2.38 -28.92
CA ASP A 47 12.32 2.20 -29.38
C ASP A 47 13.16 1.42 -28.36
N GLU A 48 12.95 1.64 -27.06
CA GLU A 48 13.63 0.88 -26.01
C GLU A 48 13.14 -0.57 -25.93
N ILE A 49 11.85 -0.81 -26.19
CA ILE A 49 11.27 -2.16 -26.22
C ILE A 49 11.88 -2.96 -27.36
N GLU A 50 11.99 -2.37 -28.55
CA GLU A 50 12.60 -3.03 -29.72
C GLU A 50 14.09 -3.30 -29.52
N ARG A 51 14.82 -2.36 -28.91
CA ARG A 51 16.22 -2.56 -28.55
C ARG A 51 16.39 -3.70 -27.55
N ARG A 52 15.60 -3.73 -26.47
CA ARG A 52 15.64 -4.81 -25.46
C ARG A 52 15.25 -6.17 -26.03
N ARG A 53 14.32 -6.19 -26.99
CA ARG A 53 13.94 -7.41 -27.71
C ARG A 53 15.07 -7.93 -28.60
N LYS A 54 15.81 -7.03 -29.27
CA LYS A 54 16.99 -7.38 -30.08
C LYS A 54 18.18 -7.83 -29.22
N GLU A 55 18.39 -7.19 -28.07
CA GLU A 55 19.49 -7.48 -27.14
C GLU A 55 19.19 -8.66 -26.20
N GLY A 56 18.00 -9.27 -26.27
CA GLY A 56 17.61 -10.40 -25.43
C GLY A 56 17.54 -10.07 -23.93
N VAL A 57 17.36 -8.80 -23.58
CA VAL A 57 17.32 -8.34 -22.18
C VAL A 57 15.94 -8.70 -21.60
N GLY A 58 15.87 -9.83 -20.90
CA GLY A 58 14.68 -10.26 -20.17
C GLY A 58 14.29 -9.30 -19.04
N MET A 59 13.10 -9.53 -18.46
CA MET A 59 12.60 -8.76 -17.33
C MET A 59 13.56 -8.90 -16.13
N LYS A 60 14.23 -7.82 -15.76
CA LYS A 60 15.08 -7.73 -14.57
C LYS A 60 14.37 -6.87 -13.53
N MET A 61 13.79 -7.49 -12.50
CA MET A 61 13.41 -6.77 -11.28
C MET A 61 14.68 -6.56 -10.46
N LYS A 62 15.18 -5.33 -10.44
CA LYS A 62 16.23 -4.92 -9.50
C LYS A 62 15.56 -4.33 -8.28
N THR A 63 15.67 -5.02 -7.15
CA THR A 63 15.33 -4.42 -5.85
C THR A 63 16.43 -3.42 -5.52
N LEU A 64 16.14 -2.13 -5.66
CA LEU A 64 17.07 -1.07 -5.25
C LEU A 64 17.05 -0.97 -3.72
N GLU A 65 18.22 -0.91 -3.08
CA GLU A 65 18.34 -0.80 -1.61
C GLU A 65 17.83 0.54 -1.07
N THR A 66 17.77 1.56 -1.93
CA THR A 66 17.08 2.83 -1.67
C THR A 66 15.58 2.60 -1.80
N ARG A 67 14.87 2.62 -0.66
CA ARG A 67 13.40 2.50 -0.49
C ARG A 67 12.62 2.79 -1.77
N THR A 68 11.86 1.82 -2.27
CA THR A 68 10.95 1.94 -3.42
C THR A 68 9.75 2.86 -3.20
N LEU A 69 9.65 3.50 -2.03
CA LEU A 69 8.50 4.29 -1.62
C LEU A 69 9.00 5.57 -0.98
N ASP A 70 9.12 6.62 -1.79
CA ASP A 70 9.43 7.96 -1.31
C ASP A 70 8.20 8.56 -0.62
N TYR A 71 8.40 9.07 0.58
CA TYR A 71 7.37 9.87 1.25
C TYR A 71 7.28 11.24 0.59
N THR A 72 6.06 11.75 0.47
CA THR A 72 5.83 13.14 0.06
C THR A 72 6.58 14.11 1.00
N PRO A 73 7.02 15.28 0.53
CA PRO A 73 7.71 16.27 1.37
C PRO A 73 6.88 16.65 2.61
N GLU A 74 5.56 16.75 2.47
CA GLU A 74 4.64 17.02 3.59
C GLU A 74 4.60 15.88 4.63
N ALA A 75 4.69 14.62 4.20
CA ALA A 75 4.76 13.48 5.12
C ALA A 75 6.12 13.40 5.83
N LYS A 76 7.21 13.74 5.15
CA LYS A 76 8.55 13.83 5.76
C LYS A 76 8.58 14.87 6.88
N GLU A 77 7.95 16.03 6.69
CA GLU A 77 7.87 17.08 7.72
C GLU A 77 7.01 16.66 8.93
N ARG A 78 5.87 16.00 8.70
CA ARG A 78 5.04 15.44 9.77
C ARG A 78 5.78 14.38 10.59
N LEU A 79 6.46 13.45 9.92
CA LEU A 79 7.27 12.42 10.58
C LEU A 79 8.45 13.03 11.35
N LYS A 80 9.10 14.05 10.80
CA LYS A 80 10.20 14.76 11.48
C LYS A 80 9.72 15.40 12.79
N LYS A 81 8.56 16.08 12.78
CA LYS A 81 7.97 16.65 14.00
C LYS A 81 7.63 15.59 15.05
N LEU A 82 7.04 14.47 14.64
CA LEU A 82 6.73 13.35 15.55
C LEU A 82 7.98 12.73 16.18
N VAL A 83 9.09 12.64 15.43
CA VAL A 83 10.36 12.15 15.97
C VAL A 83 10.97 13.15 16.95
N GLU A 84 10.93 14.46 16.63
CA GLU A 84 11.42 15.53 17.51
C GLU A 84 10.61 15.65 18.81
N GLU A 85 9.31 15.35 18.80
CA GLU A 85 8.47 15.29 20.01
C GLU A 85 8.82 14.07 20.86
N ASN A 86 8.91 12.88 20.27
CA ASN A 86 9.25 11.65 21.00
C ASN A 86 10.68 11.66 21.60
N GLN A 87 11.61 12.42 21.03
CA GLN A 87 12.97 12.56 21.56
C GLN A 87 13.10 13.58 22.71
N LYS A 88 12.07 14.40 22.96
CA LYS A 88 12.07 15.37 24.08
C LYS A 88 11.51 14.79 25.37
N ASP A 89 10.83 13.65 25.30
CA ASP A 89 10.21 12.97 26.43
C ASP A 89 11.12 11.86 27.04
N ASP A 90 12.34 11.68 26.52
CA ASP A 90 13.46 10.89 27.09
C ASP A 90 14.54 11.81 27.70
#